data_AF-A0A0C2ZLL1-F1
#
_entry.id   AF-A0A0C2ZLL1-F1
#
_cell.length_a   1.000
_cell.length_b   1.000
_cell.length_c   1.000
_cell.angle_alpha   90.00
_cell.angle_beta   90.00
_cell.angle_gamma   90.00
#
_symmetry.space_group_name_H-M   'P 1'
#
loop_
_entity.id
_entity.type
_entity.pdbx_description
1 polymer ?
#
loop_
_entity_poly.entity_id
_entity_poly.type
_entity_poly.pdbx_seq_one_letter_code
_entity_poly.pdbx_strand_id
1 'polypeptide(L)'
;MHKCIIHGVGCLIVYEYSYFCLQEQHNHHDVVAHAVKQYEDSGTQARVFQNLQWVLQEKNNLTVQTLILDIILRNRMSDNFK
;
A
#
# COMPACT_ATOMS: atom_id res chain seq x y z
N MET A 1 12.77 -1.59 -13.30
CA MET A 1 12.91 -1.00 -11.96
C MET A 1 11.58 -0.48 -11.42
N HIS A 2 10.89 0.45 -12.11
CA HIS A 2 9.62 1.04 -11.63
C HIS A 2 8.51 0.01 -11.33
N LYS A 3 8.32 -1.01 -12.16
CA LYS A 3 7.36 -2.09 -11.89
C LYS A 3 7.63 -2.83 -10.57
N CYS A 4 8.90 -3.06 -10.24
CA CYS A 4 9.30 -3.72 -9.00
C CYS A 4 9.01 -2.83 -7.78
N ILE A 5 9.23 -1.52 -7.90
CA ILE A 5 8.92 -0.55 -6.83
C ILE A 5 7.41 -0.50 -6.58
N ILE A 6 6.60 -0.37 -7.64
CA ILE A 6 5.14 -0.34 -7.53
C ILE A 6 4.62 -1.62 -6.88
N HIS A 7 5.13 -2.78 -7.32
CA HIS A 7 4.75 -4.06 -6.73
C HIS A 7 5.16 -4.14 -5.25
N GLY A 8 6.39 -3.78 -4.90
CA GLY A 8 6.89 -3.83 -3.52
C GLY A 8 6.12 -2.92 -2.57
N VAL A 9 5.77 -1.71 -2.99
CA VAL A 9 4.92 -0.79 -2.20
C VAL A 9 3.53 -1.40 -2.00
N GLY A 10 2.93 -1.97 -3.06
CA GLY A 10 1.65 -2.67 -2.96
C GLY A 10 1.70 -3.82 -1.96
N CYS A 11 2.75 -4.65 -1.98
CA CYS A 11 2.93 -5.75 -1.03
C CYS A 11 3.02 -5.27 0.43
N LEU A 12 3.75 -4.17 0.69
CA LEU A 12 3.87 -3.63 2.05
C LEU A 12 2.51 -3.16 2.60
N ILE A 13 1.72 -2.48 1.77
CA ILE A 13 0.40 -1.99 2.18
C ILE A 13 -0.56 -3.17 2.37
N VAL A 14 -0.61 -4.13 1.44
CA VAL A 14 -1.45 -5.33 1.57
C VAL A 14 -1.07 -6.15 2.82
N TYR A 15 0.20 -6.17 3.21
CA TYR A 15 0.63 -6.83 4.45
C TYR A 15 0.03 -6.16 5.69
N GLU A 16 -0.01 -4.83 5.72
CA GLU A 16 -0.69 -4.08 6.78
C GLU A 16 -2.20 -4.35 6.79
N TYR A 17 -2.85 -4.35 5.61
CA TYR A 17 -4.27 -4.72 5.51
C TYR A 17 -4.53 -6.14 6.03
N SER A 18 -3.63 -7.08 5.72
CA SER A 18 -3.73 -8.46 6.20
C SER A 18 -3.64 -8.54 7.71
N TYR A 19 -2.76 -7.74 8.34
CA TYR A 19 -2.65 -7.66 9.79
C TYR A 19 -3.96 -7.22 10.45
N PHE A 20 -4.59 -6.15 9.94
CA PHE A 20 -5.87 -5.68 10.50
C PHE A 20 -7.04 -6.61 10.17
N CYS A 21 -7.08 -7.20 8.98
CA CYS A 21 -8.09 -8.22 8.64
C CYS A 21 -8.01 -9.42 9.59
N LEU A 22 -6.80 -9.84 10.00
CA LEU A 22 -6.61 -10.90 10.99
C LEU A 22 -7.10 -10.52 12.40
N GLN A 23 -7.05 -9.23 12.75
CA GLN A 23 -7.57 -8.76 14.03
C GLN A 23 -9.11 -8.74 14.05
N GLU A 24 -9.74 -8.35 12.94
CA GLU A 24 -11.19 -8.23 12.85
C GLU A 24 -11.91 -9.57 12.58
N GLN A 25 -11.29 -10.47 11.81
CA GLN A 25 -11.94 -11.71 11.37
C GLN A 25 -11.50 -12.92 12.19
N HIS A 26 -12.49 -13.67 12.70
CA HIS A 26 -12.27 -14.95 13.37
C HIS A 26 -12.01 -16.11 12.38
N ASN A 27 -12.11 -15.84 11.07
CA ASN A 27 -11.84 -16.81 10.01
C ASN A 27 -10.58 -16.40 9.25
N HIS A 28 -9.53 -17.21 9.36
CA HIS A 28 -8.20 -16.93 8.80
C HIS A 28 -8.02 -17.43 7.36
N HIS A 29 -9.03 -18.10 6.80
CA HIS A 29 -8.99 -18.53 5.41
C HIS A 29 -8.99 -17.31 4.47
N ASP A 30 -8.04 -17.29 3.54
CA ASP A 30 -7.91 -16.29 2.47
C ASP A 30 -7.75 -14.83 2.93
N VAL A 31 -7.17 -14.60 4.12
CA VAL A 31 -6.98 -13.24 4.68
C VAL A 31 -6.24 -12.30 3.72
N VAL A 32 -5.28 -12.83 2.94
CA VAL A 32 -4.54 -12.05 1.94
C VAL A 32 -5.45 -11.64 0.80
N ALA A 33 -6.31 -12.53 0.30
CA ALA A 33 -7.25 -12.20 -0.76
C ALA A 33 -8.28 -11.17 -0.28
N HIS A 34 -8.72 -11.28 0.98
CA HIS A 34 -9.60 -10.29 1.59
C HIS A 34 -8.92 -8.93 1.75
N ALA A 35 -7.68 -8.91 2.25
CA ALA A 35 -6.86 -7.71 2.39
C ALA A 35 -6.60 -7.01 1.05
N VAL A 36 -6.29 -7.77 0.00
CA VAL A 36 -6.16 -7.23 -1.36
C VAL A 36 -7.47 -6.59 -1.79
N LYS A 37 -8.60 -7.28 -1.62
CA LYS A 37 -9.91 -6.73 -2.00
C LYS A 37 -10.23 -5.43 -1.26
N GLN A 38 -10.00 -5.37 0.05
CA GLN A 38 -10.21 -4.13 0.82
C GLN A 38 -9.26 -3.00 0.37
N TYR A 39 -8.00 -3.32 0.06
CA TYR A 39 -7.05 -2.35 -0.46
C TYR A 39 -7.49 -1.76 -1.82
N GLU A 40 -8.08 -2.59 -2.69
CA GLU A 40 -8.66 -2.17 -3.97
C GLU A 40 -9.95 -1.35 -3.75
N ASP A 41 -10.90 -1.88 -2.97
CA ASP A 41 -12.21 -1.27 -2.71
C ASP A 41 -12.12 0.07 -1.96
N SER A 42 -11.08 0.26 -1.13
CA SER A 42 -10.83 1.53 -0.41
C SER A 42 -10.37 2.68 -1.32
N GLY A 43 -10.01 2.39 -2.57
CA GLY A 43 -9.37 3.36 -3.48
C GLY A 43 -7.92 3.68 -3.12
N THR A 44 -7.37 3.09 -2.04
CA THR A 44 -5.98 3.27 -1.63
C THR A 44 -5.03 2.80 -2.73
N GLN A 45 -5.33 1.68 -3.39
CA GLN A 45 -4.54 1.18 -4.52
C GLN A 45 -4.41 2.21 -5.65
N ALA A 46 -5.52 2.78 -6.09
CA ALA A 46 -5.52 3.77 -7.17
C ALA A 46 -4.71 5.02 -6.79
N ARG A 47 -4.87 5.50 -5.56
CA ARG A 47 -4.15 6.66 -5.03
C ARG A 47 -2.64 6.41 -4.93
N VAL A 48 -2.24 5.26 -4.37
CA VAL A 48 -0.83 4.85 -4.27
C VAL A 48 -0.20 4.73 -5.66
N PHE A 49 -0.91 4.11 -6.61
CA PHE A 49 -0.43 3.94 -7.97
C PHE A 49 -0.20 5.28 -8.68
N GLN A 50 -1.15 6.22 -8.60
CA GLN A 50 -1.01 7.56 -9.17
C GLN A 50 0.17 8.32 -8.55
N ASN A 51 0.29 8.30 -7.22
CA ASN A 51 1.39 8.98 -6.53
C ASN A 51 2.76 8.40 -6.92
N LEU A 52 2.87 7.07 -7.00
CA LEU A 52 4.11 6.42 -7.43
C LEU A 52 4.45 6.75 -8.89
N GLN A 53 3.47 6.82 -9.79
CA GLN A 53 3.74 7.24 -11.17
C GLN A 53 4.35 8.64 -11.22
N TRP A 54 3.84 9.58 -10.42
CA TRP A 54 4.36 10.94 -10.35
C TRP A 54 5.78 10.97 -9.77
N VAL A 55 6.00 10.31 -8.63
CA VAL A 55 7.31 10.26 -7.96
C VAL A 55 8.38 9.59 -8.83
N LEU A 56 8.02 8.53 -9.57
CA LEU A 56 8.97 7.80 -10.43
C LEU A 56 9.33 8.54 -11.73
N GLN A 57 8.70 9.69 -12.00
CA GLN A 57 9.13 10.61 -13.06
C GLN A 57 10.23 11.59 -12.58
N GLU A 58 10.48 11.67 -11.27
CA GLU A 58 11.48 12.54 -10.67
C GLU A 58 12.91 12.04 -11.00
N LYS A 59 13.84 12.95 -11.34
CA LYS A 59 15.22 12.58 -11.73
C LYS A 59 16.18 12.39 -10.54
N ASN A 60 15.76 12.75 -9.32
CA ASN A 60 16.62 12.68 -8.13
C ASN A 60 16.30 11.44 -7.28
N ASN A 61 17.21 10.46 -7.32
CA ASN A 61 17.03 9.17 -6.62
C ASN A 61 16.89 9.28 -5.09
N LEU A 62 17.56 10.24 -4.44
CA LEU A 62 17.44 10.44 -2.99
C LEU A 62 16.03 10.95 -2.64
N THR A 63 15.51 11.87 -3.44
CA THR A 63 14.14 12.41 -3.29
C THR A 63 13.09 11.33 -3.55
N VAL A 64 13.30 10.48 -4.56
CA VAL A 64 12.38 9.36 -4.89
C VAL A 64 12.20 8.41 -3.71
N GLN A 65 13.27 8.00 -3.02
CA GLN A 65 13.17 7.09 -1.89
C GLN A 65 12.36 7.69 -0.73
N THR A 66 12.63 8.95 -0.37
CA THR A 66 11.89 9.66 0.68
C THR A 66 10.41 9.79 0.32
N LEU A 67 10.10 10.14 -0.94
CA LEU A 67 8.72 10.27 -1.40
C LEU A 67 7.97 8.94 -1.44
N ILE A 68 8.63 7.83 -1.79
CA ILE A 68 8.04 6.48 -1.73
C ILE A 68 7.69 6.12 -0.27
N LEU A 69 8.59 6.39 0.68
CA LEU A 69 8.30 6.17 2.10
C LEU A 69 7.10 7.01 2.54
N ASP A 70 7.06 8.29 2.16
CA ASP A 70 5.93 9.18 2.47
C ASP A 70 4.60 8.64 1.91
N ILE A 71 4.61 8.09 0.70
CA ILE A 71 3.43 7.44 0.10
C ILE A 71 2.97 6.25 0.96
N ILE A 72 3.89 5.39 1.39
CA ILE A 72 3.56 4.24 2.25
C ILE A 72 2.94 4.75 3.55
N LEU A 73 3.57 5.73 4.21
CA LEU A 73 3.12 6.28 5.50
C LEU A 73 1.72 6.89 5.42
N ARG A 74 1.41 7.63 4.35
CA ARG A 74 0.10 8.31 4.17
C ARG A 74 -1.04 7.37 3.77
N ASN A 75 -0.73 6.13 3.38
CA ASN A 75 -1.71 5.16 2.91
C ASN A 75 -1.84 3.98 3.89
N ARG A 76 -1.34 4.15 5.11
CA ARG A 76 -1.44 3.15 6.17
C ARG A 76 -2.89 2.91 6.54
N MET A 77 -3.25 1.63 6.68
CA MET A 77 -4.60 1.27 7.12
C MET A 77 -4.85 1.69 8.57
N SER A 78 -3.80 1.80 9.40
CA SER A 78 -3.90 2.22 10.80
C SER A 78 -4.59 3.57 11.02
N ASP A 79 -4.57 4.47 10.03
CA ASP A 79 -5.27 5.76 10.13
C ASP A 79 -6.79 5.63 10.10
N ASN A 80 -7.33 4.51 9.60
CA ASN A 80 -8.77 4.25 9.54
C ASN A 80 -9.32 3.61 10.84
N PHE A 81 -8.46 3.24 11.78
CA PHE A 81 -8.82 2.56 13.04
C PHE A 81 -8.81 3.50 14.27
N LYS A 82 -8.94 4.82 14.06
CA LYS A 82 -9.01 5.83 15.12
C LYS A 82 -10.43 6.08 15.61
#